data_AF-A0A1Q5LB00-F1
#
_entry.id   AF-A0A1Q5LB00-F1
#
_cell.length_a   1.000
_cell.length_b   1.000
_cell.length_c   1.000
_cell.angle_alpha   90.00
_cell.angle_beta   90.00
_cell.angle_gamma   90.00
#
_symmetry.space_group_name_H-M   'P 1'
#
loop_
_entity.id
_entity.type
_entity.pdbx_description
1 polymer ?
#
loop_
_entity_poly.entity_id
_entity_poly.type
_entity_poly.pdbx_seq_one_letter_code
_entity_poly.pdbx_strand_id
1 'polypeptide(L)'
;MQASMIEIRHSSTGSPLHDGWVTHRLDILNPSNQPVTDLSATCYGETVADVSGSLNSGSTRSFPLPPPESDVPAYMVLQYVTVFFTDAAGMRWRRGGPEAFGVAS
;
A
#
# COMPACT_ATOMS: atom_id res chain seq x y z
N MET A 1 -4.28 16.04 -18.54
CA MET A 1 -3.04 15.68 -17.83
C MET A 1 -3.48 15.23 -16.44
N GLN A 2 -3.54 13.93 -16.15
CA GLN A 2 -3.99 13.46 -14.83
C GLN A 2 -2.83 12.70 -14.19
N ALA A 3 -2.22 13.34 -13.19
CA ALA A 3 -1.02 12.90 -12.51
C ALA A 3 -1.36 11.90 -11.39
N SER A 4 -0.61 10.79 -11.39
CA SER A 4 -0.49 9.78 -10.32
C SER A 4 -1.81 9.18 -9.83
N MET A 5 -2.32 8.17 -10.55
CA MET A 5 -3.68 7.67 -10.39
C MET A 5 -3.96 7.04 -9.03
N ILE A 6 -3.20 6.06 -8.54
CA ILE A 6 -3.65 5.29 -7.36
C ILE A 6 -3.46 6.02 -6.02
N GLU A 7 -4.43 5.97 -5.11
CA GLU A 7 -4.28 6.36 -3.70
C GLU A 7 -3.90 5.14 -2.85
N ILE A 8 -3.03 5.35 -1.85
CA ILE A 8 -2.60 4.31 -0.91
C ILE A 8 -3.03 4.74 0.48
N ARG A 9 -3.65 3.83 1.24
CA ARG A 9 -3.99 4.05 2.65
C ARG A 9 -3.50 2.87 3.47
N HIS A 10 -2.91 3.17 4.63
CA HIS A 10 -2.50 2.18 5.60
C HIS A 10 -3.48 2.19 6.77
N SER A 11 -3.93 1.02 7.18
CA SER A 11 -4.72 0.85 8.38
C SER A 11 -4.16 -0.27 9.25
N SER A 12 -4.30 -0.09 10.56
CA SER A 12 -3.90 -1.06 11.55
C SER A 12 -5.09 -1.32 12.46
N THR A 13 -5.44 -2.58 12.67
CA THR A 13 -6.53 -2.98 13.55
C THR A 13 -5.99 -3.90 14.63
N GLY A 14 -6.16 -3.51 15.89
CA GLY A 14 -5.82 -4.35 17.04
C GLY A 14 -6.74 -5.57 17.10
N SER A 15 -6.19 -6.71 17.51
CA SER A 15 -6.98 -7.92 17.73
C SER A 15 -7.78 -7.80 19.03
N PRO A 16 -9.10 -8.10 19.01
CA PRO A 16 -9.88 -8.20 20.24
C PRO A 16 -9.57 -9.48 21.04
N LEU A 17 -8.83 -10.43 20.46
CA LEU A 17 -8.56 -11.75 21.06
C LEU A 17 -7.23 -11.82 21.82
N HIS A 18 -6.23 -11.04 21.40
CA HIS A 18 -4.90 -11.05 21.98
C HIS A 18 -4.36 -9.63 22.10
N ASP A 19 -3.98 -9.26 23.32
CA ASP A 19 -3.34 -7.98 23.57
C ASP A 19 -2.00 -7.88 22.82
N GLY A 20 -1.74 -6.72 22.21
CA GLY A 20 -0.55 -6.46 21.39
C GLY A 20 -0.57 -7.01 19.96
N TRP A 21 -1.55 -7.83 19.57
CA TRP A 21 -1.66 -8.31 18.18
C TRP A 21 -2.29 -7.24 17.30
N VAL A 22 -1.64 -6.92 16.19
CA VAL A 22 -2.12 -5.92 15.22
C VAL A 22 -2.09 -6.51 13.83
N THR A 23 -3.19 -6.37 13.10
CA THR A 23 -3.26 -6.68 11.68
C THR A 23 -3.07 -5.41 10.89
N HIS A 24 -2.03 -5.36 10.06
CA HIS A 24 -1.78 -4.27 9.13
C HIS A 24 -2.45 -4.54 7.79
N ARG A 25 -2.98 -3.49 7.18
CA ARG A 25 -3.67 -3.55 5.90
C ARG A 25 -3.23 -2.40 5.00
N LEU A 26 -3.09 -2.73 3.72
CA LEU A 26 -2.84 -1.82 2.62
C LEU A 26 -4.11 -1.72 1.77
N ASP A 27 -4.66 -0.53 1.67
CA ASP A 27 -5.77 -0.23 0.76
C ASP A 27 -5.24 0.56 -0.43
N ILE A 28 -5.47 0.04 -1.64
CA ILE A 28 -5.08 0.68 -2.90
C ILE A 28 -6.36 1.04 -3.65
N LEU A 29 -6.61 2.34 -3.84
CA LEU A 29 -7.73 2.88 -4.60
C LEU A 29 -7.24 3.37 -5.96
N ASN A 30 -7.95 3.07 -7.04
CA ASN A 30 -7.75 3.68 -8.35
C ASN A 30 -8.86 4.72 -8.63
N PRO A 31 -8.67 6.00 -8.26
CA PRO A 31 -9.63 7.08 -8.52
C PRO A 31 -9.73 7.51 -9.98
N SER A 32 -8.91 6.94 -10.88
CA SER A 32 -8.95 7.31 -12.28
C SER A 32 -10.11 6.66 -13.03
N ASN A 33 -10.33 7.13 -14.26
CA ASN A 33 -11.26 6.56 -15.23
C ASN A 33 -10.67 5.40 -16.05
N GLN A 34 -9.45 4.95 -15.74
CA GLN A 34 -8.72 3.93 -16.50
C GLN A 34 -8.21 2.82 -15.58
N PRO A 35 -8.22 1.55 -16.03
CA PRO A 35 -7.63 0.48 -15.24
C PRO A 35 -6.11 0.66 -15.14
N VAL A 36 -5.53 0.16 -14.05
CA VAL A 36 -4.09 -0.07 -13.94
C VAL A 36 -3.81 -1.56 -13.97
N THR A 37 -2.66 -1.95 -14.52
CA THR A 37 -2.21 -3.34 -14.65
C THR A 37 -0.88 -3.56 -13.94
N ASP A 38 -0.42 -4.81 -13.90
CA ASP A 38 0.87 -5.21 -13.31
C ASP A 38 1.08 -4.67 -11.89
N LEU A 39 -0.01 -4.59 -11.12
CA LEU A 39 0.01 -4.15 -9.73
C LEU A 39 0.89 -5.11 -8.94
N SER A 40 1.80 -4.55 -8.16
CA SER A 40 2.70 -5.27 -7.26
C SER A 40 3.07 -4.38 -6.10
N ALA A 41 3.43 -4.93 -4.95
CA ALA A 41 3.92 -4.15 -3.83
C ALA A 41 5.09 -4.82 -3.12
N THR A 42 5.91 -4.00 -2.49
CA THR A 42 6.96 -4.42 -1.57
C THR A 42 6.75 -3.76 -0.22
N CYS A 43 6.90 -4.51 0.87
CA CYS A 43 6.93 -4.03 2.24
C CYS A 43 8.32 -4.26 2.83
N TYR A 44 8.99 -3.22 3.32
CA TYR A 44 10.39 -3.30 3.81
C TYR A 44 11.40 -3.90 2.82
N GLY A 45 11.11 -3.79 1.52
CA GLY A 45 11.94 -4.38 0.46
C GLY A 45 11.56 -5.82 0.08
N GLU A 46 10.65 -6.46 0.81
CA GLU A 46 10.13 -7.79 0.49
C GLU A 46 8.83 -7.73 -0.31
N THR A 47 8.64 -8.63 -1.27
CA THR A 47 7.43 -8.67 -2.09
C THR A 47 6.20 -9.09 -1.27
N VAL A 48 5.12 -8.31 -1.36
CA VAL A 48 3.81 -8.68 -0.82
C VAL A 48 3.08 -9.53 -1.85
N ALA A 49 3.15 -10.85 -1.71
CA ALA A 49 2.65 -11.80 -2.71
C ALA A 49 1.16 -11.61 -3.07
N ASP A 50 0.35 -11.17 -2.12
CA ASP A 50 -1.09 -10.97 -2.31
C ASP A 50 -1.42 -9.75 -3.20
N VAL A 51 -0.48 -8.81 -3.34
CA VAL A 51 -0.65 -7.62 -4.17
C VAL A 51 -0.25 -7.96 -5.60
N SER A 52 -1.22 -8.41 -6.41
CA SER A 52 -1.00 -8.76 -7.81
C SER A 52 -2.18 -8.41 -8.73
N GLY A 53 -1.91 -8.24 -10.02
CA GLY A 53 -2.90 -8.20 -11.09
C GLY A 53 -3.32 -6.78 -11.51
N SER A 54 -4.59 -6.60 -11.85
CA SER A 54 -5.13 -5.30 -12.25
C SER A 54 -6.02 -4.68 -11.16
N LEU A 55 -6.23 -3.37 -11.28
CA LEU A 55 -7.15 -2.60 -10.46
C LEU A 55 -7.99 -1.70 -11.37
N ASN A 56 -9.28 -2.01 -11.43
CA ASN A 56 -10.24 -1.32 -12.29
C ASN A 56 -10.43 0.14 -11.87
N SER A 57 -10.95 0.95 -12.78
CA SER A 57 -11.37 2.32 -12.51
C SER A 57 -12.32 2.38 -11.31
N GLY A 58 -12.12 3.37 -10.44
CA GLY A 58 -12.95 3.63 -9.25
C GLY A 58 -12.91 2.55 -8.18
N SER A 59 -12.07 1.52 -8.33
CA SER A 59 -12.08 0.35 -7.45
C SER A 59 -11.02 0.47 -6.36
N THR A 60 -11.33 -0.11 -5.19
CA THR A 60 -10.40 -0.29 -4.08
C THR A 60 -10.11 -1.77 -3.88
N ARG A 61 -8.84 -2.12 -3.66
CA ARG A 61 -8.45 -3.46 -3.18
C ARG A 61 -7.67 -3.33 -1.88
N SER A 62 -7.98 -4.24 -0.96
CA SER A 62 -7.37 -4.32 0.37
C SER A 62 -6.49 -5.55 0.45
N PHE A 63 -5.29 -5.40 1.00
CA PHE A 63 -4.32 -6.47 1.12
C PHE A 63 -3.79 -6.53 2.56
N PRO A 64 -3.68 -7.72 3.17
CA PRO A 64 -2.97 -7.85 4.43
C PRO A 64 -1.50 -7.53 4.21
N LEU A 65 -0.90 -6.80 5.16
CA LEU A 65 0.55 -6.60 5.19
C LEU A 65 1.17 -7.57 6.19
N PRO A 66 2.40 -8.04 5.92
CA PRO A 66 3.12 -8.87 6.87
C PRO A 66 3.33 -8.12 8.20
N PRO A 67 3.34 -8.84 9.33
CA PRO A 67 3.69 -8.23 10.60
C PRO A 67 5.14 -7.72 10.55
N PRO A 68 5.46 -6.61 11.24
CA PRO A 68 6.83 -6.13 11.31
C PRO A 68 7.71 -7.13 12.06
N GLU A 69 8.91 -7.41 11.56
CA GLU A 69 9.87 -8.34 12.17
C GLU A 69 10.61 -7.76 13.40
N SER A 70 10.17 -6.62 13.93
CA SER A 70 10.87 -5.90 14.99
C SER A 70 10.29 -6.22 16.37
N ASP A 71 11.13 -6.22 17.40
CA ASP A 71 10.72 -6.24 18.82
C ASP A 71 9.91 -4.98 19.22
N VAL A 72 9.78 -4.01 18.32
CA VAL A 72 8.93 -2.84 18.48
C VAL A 72 7.46 -3.29 18.42
N PRO A 73 6.61 -2.86 19.37
CA PRO A 73 5.20 -3.18 19.33
C PRO A 73 4.58 -2.81 17.98
N ALA A 74 3.83 -3.72 17.37
CA ALA A 74 3.34 -3.58 15.99
C ALA A 74 2.56 -2.28 15.75
N TYR A 75 1.90 -1.73 16.77
CA TYR A 75 1.19 -0.44 16.69
C TYR A 75 2.11 0.78 16.51
N MET A 76 3.41 0.67 16.80
CA MET A 76 4.41 1.74 16.67
C MET A 76 5.19 1.67 15.35
N VAL A 77 5.01 0.63 14.54
CA VAL A 77 5.82 0.44 13.34
C VAL A 77 5.16 1.11 12.13
N LEU A 78 5.87 2.08 11.54
CA LEU A 78 5.50 2.66 10.26
C LEU A 78 5.81 1.68 9.13
N GLN A 79 4.78 1.16 8.49
CA GLN A 79 4.90 0.22 7.37
C GLN A 79 5.47 0.92 6.13
N TYR A 80 6.66 0.49 5.69
CA TYR A 80 7.29 1.01 4.47
C TYR A 80 6.79 0.22 3.26
N VAL A 81 5.69 0.67 2.67
CA VAL A 81 5.12 0.04 1.47
C VAL A 81 5.47 0.85 0.22
N THR A 82 5.92 0.15 -0.81
CA THR A 82 6.05 0.67 -2.17
C THR A 82 5.18 -0.16 -3.11
N VAL A 83 4.27 0.49 -3.83
CA VAL A 83 3.41 -0.09 -4.85
C VAL A 83 3.95 0.26 -6.24
N PHE A 84 3.93 -0.70 -7.15
CA PHE A 84 4.26 -0.53 -8.55
C PHE A 84 3.07 -0.94 -9.41
N PHE A 85 2.85 -0.22 -10.50
CA PHE A 85 1.75 -0.48 -11.43
C PHE A 85 2.07 0.07 -12.81
N THR A 86 1.32 -0.36 -13.81
CA THR A 86 1.38 0.15 -15.19
C THR A 86 0.07 0.88 -15.47
N ASP A 87 0.14 2.11 -15.98
CA ASP A 87 -1.06 2.85 -16.40
C ASP A 87 -1.56 2.40 -17.78
N ALA A 88 -2.70 2.95 -18.20
CA ALA A 88 -3.29 2.64 -19.50
C ALA A 88 -2.47 3.13 -20.70
N ALA A 89 -1.50 4.03 -20.50
CA ALA A 89 -0.55 4.43 -21.53
C ALA A 89 0.67 3.48 -21.61
N GLY A 90 0.72 2.44 -20.78
CA GLY A 90 1.83 1.48 -20.69
C GLY A 90 3.01 2.01 -19.88
N MET A 91 2.86 3.11 -19.16
CA MET A 91 3.92 3.68 -18.33
C MET A 91 3.96 3.01 -16.96
N ARG A 92 5.15 2.57 -16.55
CA ARG A 92 5.41 1.99 -15.24
C ARG A 92 5.56 3.08 -14.19
N TRP A 93 4.79 2.99 -13.12
CA TRP A 93 4.79 3.91 -11.99
C TRP A 93 5.17 3.20 -10.70
N ARG A 94 5.74 3.99 -9.78
CA ARG A 94 6.07 3.62 -8.41
C ARG A 94 5.43 4.63 -7.48
N ARG A 95 4.69 4.15 -6.47
CA ARG A 95 4.09 5.00 -5.43
C ARG A 95 4.27 4.37 -4.06
N GLY A 96 4.73 5.15 -3.11
CA GLY A 96 5.01 4.68 -1.75
C GLY A 96 6.24 5.37 -1.18
N GLY A 97 6.51 5.10 0.09
CA GLY A 97 7.44 5.85 0.93
C GLY A 97 6.75 6.32 2.22
N PRO A 98 7.53 6.78 3.21
CA PRO A 98 6.97 7.25 4.46
C PRO A 98 6.20 8.54 4.14
N GLU A 99 4.89 8.59 4.38
CA GLU A 99 4.19 9.87 4.29
C GLU A 99 4.76 10.82 5.35
N ALA A 100 5.50 11.80 4.85
CA ALA A 100 5.88 13.07 5.43
C ALA A 100 5.24 13.42 6.79
N PHE A 101 6.00 13.23 7.87
CA PHE A 101 6.12 14.34 8.81
C PHE A 101 6.88 15.45 8.08
N GLY A 102 6.23 16.60 7.92
CA GLY A 102 6.70 17.69 7.08
C GLY A 102 8.11 18.15 7.39
N VAL A 103 8.90 18.35 6.34
CA VAL A 103 9.98 19.34 6.36
C VAL A 103 9.68 20.26 5.19
N ALA A 104 9.14 21.43 5.51
CA ALA A 104 9.13 22.55 4.58
C ALA A 104 10.59 22.93 4.30
N SER A 105 10.94 23.04 3.01
CA SER A 105 12.11 23.80 2.58
C SER A 105 11.83 25.29 2.68
#